data_AF-A0A9W8CZG7-F1
#
_entry.id   AF-A0A9W8CZG7-F1
#
_cell.length_a   1.000
_cell.length_b   1.000
_cell.length_c   1.000
_cell.angle_alpha   90.00
_cell.angle_beta   90.00
_cell.angle_gamma   90.00
#
_symmetry.space_group_name_H-M   'P 1'
#
loop_
_entity.id
_entity.type
_entity.pdbx_description
1 polymer ?
#
loop_
_entity_poly.entity_id
_entity_poly.type
_entity_poly.pdbx_seq_one_letter_code
_entity_poly.pdbx_strand_id
1 'polypeptide(L)'
;REIKQEEALKTDRSLNPYELIFDVKRLAVIAQLHHTLEWLIVQLDKVASDRANVLRQHEGAMGAALLKRHEADRVRVVGRFQSLAVQCVMVLRIEVRVHCMHYLDLAVREGDYCLDRDAVEPEPYIHALNADISAIEEKLASCLPPSKLTLVFAGISVLMAHILTTNTRHIREFNRAGNAKMLRNILALQQNLSNIALPEEGGLDAARKFYELYDLGVDGILRHISEHGAEFSFDVYRRMVGFVYSGSGQGAALSEGRANSLMEASQSDQYEAHIRQLQKLVEKPPIPSRS
;
A
#
# COMPACT_ATOMS: atom_id res chain seq x y z
N ARG A 1 10.59 1.37 -0.80
CA ARG A 1 11.45 0.26 -1.27
C ARG A 1 10.66 -1.03 -1.38
N GLU A 2 9.87 -1.38 -0.36
CA GLU A 2 8.96 -2.55 -0.35
C GLU A 2 7.94 -2.51 -1.50
N ILE A 3 7.21 -1.39 -1.68
CA ILE A 3 6.25 -1.21 -2.79
C ILE A 3 6.86 -1.55 -4.17
N LYS A 4 8.07 -1.08 -4.45
CA LYS A 4 8.77 -1.39 -5.72
C LYS A 4 9.07 -2.88 -5.90
N GLN A 5 9.37 -3.58 -4.82
CA GLN A 5 9.61 -5.03 -4.85
C GLN A 5 8.30 -5.80 -5.06
N GLU A 6 7.22 -5.34 -4.43
CA GLU A 6 5.88 -5.92 -4.58
C GLU A 6 5.34 -5.77 -6.01
N GLU A 7 5.50 -4.59 -6.60
CA GLU A 7 5.15 -4.36 -8.01
C GLU A 7 5.93 -5.26 -8.96
N ALA A 8 7.24 -5.43 -8.71
CA ALA A 8 8.09 -6.30 -9.50
C ALA A 8 7.66 -7.77 -9.42
N LEU A 9 7.21 -8.22 -8.25
CA LEU A 9 6.70 -9.59 -8.04
C LEU A 9 5.30 -9.79 -8.64
N LYS A 10 4.44 -8.77 -8.58
CA LYS A 10 3.07 -8.82 -9.11
C LYS A 10 3.04 -8.82 -10.65
N THR A 11 4.06 -8.28 -11.34
CA THR A 11 4.13 -8.26 -12.82
C THR A 11 2.85 -7.71 -13.49
N ASP A 12 2.21 -6.73 -12.85
CA ASP A 12 0.95 -6.10 -13.28
C ASP A 12 -0.30 -7.02 -13.41
N ARG A 13 -0.25 -8.24 -12.87
CA ARG A 13 -1.41 -9.15 -12.82
C ARG A 13 -2.21 -8.96 -11.54
N SER A 14 -3.52 -9.19 -11.60
CA SER A 14 -4.34 -9.28 -10.38
C SER A 14 -3.94 -10.51 -9.55
N LEU A 15 -3.88 -10.34 -8.22
CA LEU A 15 -3.62 -11.46 -7.30
C LEU A 15 -4.90 -12.28 -7.16
N ASN A 16 -4.80 -13.60 -7.26
CA ASN A 16 -5.96 -14.46 -7.11
C ASN A 16 -6.22 -14.79 -5.63
N PRO A 17 -7.49 -15.00 -5.23
CA PRO A 17 -7.83 -15.28 -3.84
C PRO A 17 -7.14 -16.54 -3.25
N TYR A 18 -6.80 -17.53 -4.08
CA TYR A 18 -6.12 -18.75 -3.64
C TYR A 18 -4.63 -18.56 -3.30
N GLU A 19 -4.07 -17.40 -3.66
CA GLU A 19 -2.69 -17.03 -3.33
C GLU A 19 -2.60 -16.35 -1.95
N LEU A 20 -3.76 -16.03 -1.34
CA LEU A 20 -3.90 -15.30 -0.08
C LEU A 20 -4.46 -16.20 1.03
N ILE A 21 -4.22 -15.80 2.28
CA ILE A 21 -4.66 -16.48 3.49
C ILE A 21 -5.81 -15.70 4.13
N PHE A 22 -7.03 -15.87 3.60
CA PHE A 22 -8.25 -15.24 4.16
C PHE A 22 -8.73 -15.81 5.49
N ASP A 23 -8.30 -17.03 5.86
CA ASP A 23 -8.66 -17.60 7.16
C ASP A 23 -7.84 -16.93 8.27
N VAL A 24 -8.45 -15.95 8.95
CA VAL A 24 -7.84 -15.22 10.08
C VAL A 24 -7.34 -16.14 11.19
N LYS A 25 -7.87 -17.37 11.32
CA LYS A 25 -7.36 -18.36 12.29
C LYS A 25 -5.97 -18.84 11.91
N ARG A 26 -5.66 -18.99 10.62
CA ARG A 26 -4.31 -19.36 10.16
C ARG A 26 -3.32 -18.24 10.46
N LEU A 27 -3.72 -16.98 10.28
CA LEU A 27 -2.91 -15.82 10.66
C LEU A 27 -2.65 -15.80 12.17
N ALA A 28 -3.69 -16.08 12.97
CA ALA A 28 -3.55 -16.22 14.42
C ALA A 28 -2.55 -17.32 14.81
N VAL A 29 -2.56 -18.47 14.13
CA VAL A 29 -1.58 -19.55 14.37
C VAL A 29 -0.15 -19.09 14.08
N ILE A 30 0.08 -18.31 13.01
CA ILE A 30 1.41 -17.75 12.70
C ILE A 30 1.84 -16.75 13.78
N ALA A 31 0.93 -15.92 14.27
CA ALA A 31 1.19 -14.99 15.37
C ALA A 31 1.51 -15.71 16.69
N GLN A 32 0.77 -16.76 17.01
CA GLN A 32 1.03 -17.60 18.18
C GLN A 32 2.36 -18.35 18.06
N LEU A 33 2.72 -18.80 16.85
CA LEU A 33 4.04 -19.36 16.58
C LEU A 33 5.15 -18.34 16.86
N HIS A 34 5.00 -17.08 16.43
CA HIS A 34 5.94 -16.02 16.79
C HIS A 34 6.09 -15.91 18.32
N HIS A 35 4.98 -15.81 19.06
CA HIS A 35 5.02 -15.65 20.51
C HIS A 35 5.69 -16.84 21.23
N THR A 36 5.37 -18.07 20.81
CA THR A 36 5.96 -19.28 21.39
C THR A 36 7.44 -19.42 21.07
N LEU A 37 7.89 -18.98 19.90
CA LEU A 37 9.31 -18.94 19.53
C LEU A 37 10.09 -17.92 20.38
N GLU A 38 9.56 -16.71 20.59
CA GLU A 38 10.16 -15.72 21.49
C GLU A 38 10.32 -16.26 22.92
N TRP A 39 9.27 -16.92 23.43
CA TRP A 39 9.36 -17.58 24.73
C TRP A 39 10.44 -18.67 24.76
N LEU A 40 10.49 -19.52 23.73
CA LEU A 40 11.46 -20.60 23.64
C LEU A 40 12.90 -20.06 23.61
N ILE A 41 13.15 -18.98 22.88
CA ILE A 41 14.45 -18.29 22.82
C ILE A 41 14.91 -17.89 24.23
N VAL A 42 14.03 -17.25 25.02
CA VAL A 42 14.34 -16.86 26.40
C VAL A 42 14.68 -18.07 27.27
N GLN A 43 13.97 -19.19 27.12
CA GLN A 43 14.29 -20.41 27.87
C GLN A 43 15.62 -21.03 27.43
N LEU A 44 15.90 -21.05 26.13
CA LEU A 44 17.17 -21.55 25.59
C LEU A 44 18.35 -20.72 26.11
N ASP A 45 18.20 -19.41 26.20
CA ASP A 45 19.25 -18.54 26.75
C ASP A 45 19.50 -18.80 28.24
N LYS A 46 18.45 -19.06 29.03
CA LYS A 46 18.59 -19.46 30.44
C LYS A 46 19.36 -20.77 30.58
N VAL A 47 18.89 -21.82 29.90
CA VAL A 47 19.53 -23.16 29.93
C VAL A 47 20.99 -23.07 29.45
N ALA A 48 21.24 -22.29 28.40
CA ALA A 48 22.59 -22.11 27.89
C ALA A 48 23.48 -21.33 28.86
N SER A 49 22.94 -20.38 29.60
CA SER A 49 23.67 -19.62 30.63
C SER A 49 24.02 -20.50 31.84
N ASP A 50 23.08 -21.33 32.30
CA ASP A 50 23.31 -22.27 33.40
C ASP A 50 24.42 -23.27 33.04
N ARG A 51 24.37 -23.84 31.84
CA ARG A 51 25.42 -24.73 31.35
C ARG A 51 26.76 -24.03 31.19
N ALA A 52 26.78 -22.78 30.73
CA ALA A 52 28.01 -22.00 30.62
C ALA A 52 28.66 -21.77 32.00
N ASN A 53 27.86 -21.53 33.04
CA ASN A 53 28.35 -21.38 34.42
C ASN A 53 29.00 -22.67 34.94
N VAL A 54 28.41 -23.84 34.68
CA VAL A 54 29.03 -25.13 35.04
C VAL A 54 30.34 -25.35 34.29
N LEU A 55 30.40 -25.05 32.99
CA LEU A 55 31.62 -25.23 32.19
C LEU A 55 32.75 -24.28 32.63
N ARG A 56 32.44 -23.09 33.13
CA ARG A 56 33.44 -22.13 33.67
C ARG A 56 34.09 -22.60 34.97
N GLN A 57 33.42 -23.47 35.74
CA GLN A 57 33.98 -24.03 36.97
C GLN A 57 35.08 -25.07 36.70
N HIS A 58 35.15 -25.61 35.48
CA HIS A 58 36.21 -26.54 35.08
C HIS A 58 37.45 -25.79 34.58
N GLU A 59 38.53 -25.88 35.34
CA GLU A 59 39.83 -25.31 34.97
C GLU A 59 40.54 -26.14 33.87
N GLY A 60 41.30 -25.46 33.02
CA GLY A 60 42.16 -26.08 32.00
C GLY A 60 41.67 -25.94 30.56
N ALA A 61 42.55 -26.31 29.61
CA ALA A 61 42.33 -26.12 28.18
C ALA A 61 41.10 -26.85 27.62
N MET A 62 40.76 -28.02 28.19
CA MET A 62 39.58 -28.79 27.80
C MET A 62 38.27 -28.05 28.16
N GLY A 63 38.18 -27.46 29.36
CA GLY A 63 37.03 -26.67 29.81
C GLY A 63 36.81 -25.45 28.91
N ALA A 64 37.90 -24.73 28.59
CA ALA A 64 37.85 -23.60 27.66
C ALA A 64 37.37 -23.99 26.26
N ALA A 65 37.84 -25.14 25.73
CA ALA A 65 37.40 -25.64 24.42
C ALA A 65 35.90 -26.03 24.41
N LEU A 66 35.42 -26.68 25.47
CA LEU A 66 34.00 -27.05 25.63
C LEU A 66 33.10 -25.82 25.76
N LEU A 67 33.53 -24.81 26.54
CA LEU A 67 32.80 -23.55 26.68
C LEU A 67 32.69 -22.82 25.33
N LYS A 68 33.80 -22.70 24.59
CA LYS A 68 33.80 -22.10 23.25
C LYS A 68 32.85 -22.81 22.28
N ARG A 69 32.83 -24.15 22.30
CA ARG A 69 31.91 -24.95 21.48
C ARG A 69 30.45 -24.71 21.89
N HIS A 70 30.17 -24.70 23.19
CA HIS A 70 28.83 -24.46 23.73
C HIS A 70 28.30 -23.07 23.35
N GLU A 71 29.13 -22.03 23.43
CA GLU A 71 28.75 -20.68 23.00
C GLU A 71 28.44 -20.62 21.49
N ALA A 72 29.25 -21.27 20.66
CA ALA A 72 29.00 -21.36 19.22
C ALA A 72 27.70 -22.11 18.90
N ASP A 73 27.45 -23.24 19.58
CA ASP A 73 26.21 -24.01 19.43
C ASP A 73 24.99 -23.22 19.90
N ARG A 74 25.09 -22.48 21.02
CA ARG A 74 24.04 -21.58 21.53
C ARG A 74 23.68 -20.54 20.47
N VAL A 75 24.66 -19.77 19.99
CA VAL A 75 24.42 -18.71 18.99
C VAL A 75 23.76 -19.29 17.74
N ARG A 76 24.21 -20.45 17.27
CA ARG A 76 23.62 -21.13 16.11
C ARG A 76 22.15 -21.51 16.36
N VAL A 77 21.83 -22.13 17.49
CA VAL A 77 20.48 -22.62 17.78
C VAL A 77 19.52 -21.46 18.04
N VAL A 78 19.89 -20.52 18.91
CA VAL A 78 19.08 -19.34 19.24
C VAL A 78 18.85 -18.49 17.99
N GLY A 79 19.89 -18.26 17.18
CA GLY A 79 19.79 -17.49 15.95
C GLY A 79 18.80 -18.09 14.94
N ARG A 80 18.69 -19.43 14.86
CA ARG A 80 17.69 -20.09 13.99
C ARG A 80 16.25 -19.82 14.44
N PHE A 81 15.98 -19.94 15.75
CA PHE A 81 14.64 -19.66 16.27
C PHE A 81 14.30 -18.17 16.18
N GLN A 82 15.26 -17.28 16.41
CA GLN A 82 15.08 -15.83 16.20
C GLN A 82 14.74 -15.52 14.75
N SER A 83 15.46 -16.12 13.80
CA SER A 83 15.17 -15.94 12.37
C SER A 83 13.76 -16.42 12.01
N LEU A 84 13.33 -17.57 12.56
CA LEU A 84 11.99 -18.09 12.33
C LEU A 84 10.90 -17.19 12.96
N ALA A 85 11.14 -16.68 14.18
CA ALA A 85 10.23 -15.76 14.85
C ALA A 85 10.05 -14.46 14.05
N VAL A 86 11.12 -13.93 13.47
CA VAL A 86 11.06 -12.77 12.56
C VAL A 86 10.29 -13.11 11.29
N GLN A 87 10.53 -14.28 10.69
CA GLN A 87 9.81 -14.71 9.48
C GLN A 87 8.30 -14.80 9.70
N CYS A 88 7.83 -15.26 10.87
CA CYS A 88 6.40 -15.28 11.18
C CYS A 88 5.77 -13.88 11.06
N VAL A 89 6.40 -12.86 11.64
CA VAL A 89 5.89 -11.47 11.58
C VAL A 89 5.97 -10.91 10.16
N MET A 90 7.04 -11.25 9.42
CA MET A 90 7.17 -10.84 8.01
C MET A 90 6.09 -11.47 7.12
N VAL A 91 5.72 -12.73 7.35
CA VAL A 91 4.61 -13.37 6.62
C VAL A 91 3.30 -12.65 6.90
N LEU A 92 3.00 -12.33 8.16
CA LEU A 92 1.79 -11.57 8.51
C LEU A 92 1.76 -10.19 7.85
N ARG A 93 2.90 -9.49 7.83
CA ARG A 93 3.05 -8.20 7.15
C ARG A 93 2.77 -8.34 5.65
N ILE A 94 3.39 -9.31 4.99
CA ILE A 94 3.19 -9.57 3.56
C ILE A 94 1.72 -9.86 3.30
N GLU A 95 1.08 -10.68 4.14
CA GLU A 95 -0.33 -11.05 3.99
C GLU A 95 -1.26 -9.83 4.01
N VAL A 96 -1.15 -8.98 5.03
CA VAL A 96 -1.94 -7.74 5.11
C VAL A 96 -1.77 -6.87 3.86
N ARG A 97 -0.54 -6.77 3.34
CA ARG A 97 -0.22 -5.97 2.16
C ARG A 97 -0.79 -6.58 0.88
N VAL A 98 -0.75 -7.90 0.71
CA VAL A 98 -1.36 -8.56 -0.46
C VAL A 98 -2.88 -8.51 -0.42
N HIS A 99 -3.51 -8.53 0.75
CA HIS A 99 -4.95 -8.28 0.91
C HIS A 99 -5.33 -6.87 0.43
N CYS A 100 -4.57 -5.83 0.85
CA CYS A 100 -4.73 -4.46 0.33
C CYS A 100 -4.59 -4.42 -1.20
N MET A 101 -3.57 -5.09 -1.74
CA MET A 101 -3.36 -5.15 -3.19
C MET A 101 -4.49 -5.85 -3.94
N HIS A 102 -5.00 -6.95 -3.40
CA HIS A 102 -6.05 -7.75 -4.03
C HIS A 102 -7.33 -6.94 -4.15
N TYR A 103 -7.85 -6.41 -3.04
CA TYR A 103 -9.13 -5.70 -3.04
C TYR A 103 -9.06 -4.36 -3.75
N LEU A 104 -7.98 -3.58 -3.62
CA LEU A 104 -7.86 -2.31 -4.33
C LEU A 104 -7.68 -2.50 -5.83
N ASP A 105 -7.01 -3.56 -6.26
CA ASP A 105 -6.90 -3.90 -7.68
C ASP A 105 -8.28 -4.22 -8.28
N LEU A 106 -9.09 -5.02 -7.58
CA LEU A 106 -10.48 -5.30 -7.96
C LEU A 106 -11.34 -4.03 -7.95
N ALA A 107 -11.25 -3.20 -6.90
CA ALA A 107 -12.01 -1.95 -6.78
C ALA A 107 -11.75 -0.99 -7.96
N VAL A 108 -10.52 -0.96 -8.47
CA VAL A 108 -10.13 -0.07 -9.56
C VAL A 108 -10.43 -0.68 -10.94
N ARG A 109 -10.28 -2.00 -11.11
CA ARG A 109 -10.47 -2.69 -12.40
C ARG A 109 -11.93 -3.00 -12.71
N GLU A 110 -12.68 -3.44 -11.71
CA GLU A 110 -14.08 -3.88 -11.85
C GLU A 110 -15.07 -2.80 -11.44
N GLY A 111 -14.61 -1.75 -10.74
CA GLY A 111 -15.45 -0.65 -10.31
C GLY A 111 -15.86 0.27 -11.46
N ASP A 112 -17.12 0.71 -11.43
CA ASP A 112 -17.61 1.75 -12.33
C ASP A 112 -17.32 3.15 -11.76
N TYR A 113 -16.64 3.97 -12.56
CA TYR A 113 -16.26 5.35 -12.27
C TYR A 113 -16.76 6.35 -13.33
N CYS A 114 -17.68 5.93 -14.20
CA CYS A 114 -18.37 6.81 -15.13
C CYS A 114 -19.87 6.78 -14.80
N LEU A 115 -20.26 7.57 -13.80
CA LEU A 115 -21.58 7.50 -13.21
C LEU A 115 -22.47 8.67 -13.64
N ASP A 116 -23.77 8.43 -13.83
CA ASP A 116 -24.74 9.50 -14.10
C ASP A 116 -25.00 10.38 -12.87
N ARG A 117 -24.78 9.84 -11.67
CA ARG A 117 -25.05 10.49 -10.38
C ARG A 117 -23.98 10.11 -9.37
N ASP A 118 -23.79 10.98 -8.38
CA ASP A 118 -22.84 10.74 -7.30
C ASP A 118 -23.21 9.47 -6.51
N ALA A 119 -22.24 8.59 -6.33
CA ALA A 119 -22.39 7.40 -5.50
C ALA A 119 -22.53 7.79 -4.02
N VAL A 120 -23.53 7.23 -3.34
CA VAL A 120 -23.75 7.44 -1.89
C VAL A 120 -22.83 6.55 -1.06
N GLU A 121 -22.55 5.35 -1.54
CA GLU A 121 -21.75 4.35 -0.85
C GLU A 121 -20.37 4.19 -1.50
N PRO A 122 -19.34 3.77 -0.72
CA PRO A 122 -18.07 3.32 -1.29
C PRO A 122 -18.25 2.09 -2.19
N GLU A 123 -17.27 1.85 -3.03
CA GLU A 123 -17.20 0.64 -3.86
C GLU A 123 -17.21 -0.64 -3.00
N PRO A 124 -18.02 -1.67 -3.31
CA PRO A 124 -18.10 -2.91 -2.54
C PRO A 124 -16.76 -3.56 -2.16
N TYR A 125 -15.76 -3.56 -3.05
CA TYR A 125 -14.43 -4.09 -2.74
C TYR A 125 -13.67 -3.27 -1.70
N ILE A 126 -13.95 -1.97 -1.55
CA ILE A 126 -13.41 -1.13 -0.47
C ILE A 126 -14.06 -1.51 0.85
N HIS A 127 -15.36 -1.76 0.86
CA HIS A 127 -16.06 -2.24 2.05
C HIS A 127 -15.54 -3.61 2.49
N ALA A 128 -15.34 -4.53 1.53
CA ALA A 128 -14.76 -5.85 1.79
C ALA A 128 -13.34 -5.75 2.38
N LEU A 129 -12.49 -4.87 1.83
CA LEU A 129 -11.16 -4.61 2.37
C LEU A 129 -11.21 -4.09 3.81
N ASN A 130 -12.08 -3.12 4.10
CA ASN A 130 -12.23 -2.58 5.44
C ASN A 130 -12.64 -3.65 6.46
N ALA A 131 -13.61 -4.48 6.09
CA ALA A 131 -14.06 -5.59 6.96
C ALA A 131 -12.95 -6.61 7.19
N ASP A 132 -12.22 -6.97 6.14
CA ASP A 132 -11.12 -7.92 6.18
C ASP A 132 -9.94 -7.42 7.01
N ILE A 133 -9.50 -6.17 6.80
CA ILE A 133 -8.43 -5.53 7.59
C ILE A 133 -8.81 -5.43 9.07
N SER A 134 -10.06 -5.04 9.38
CA SER A 134 -10.54 -5.01 10.76
C SER A 134 -10.56 -6.40 11.40
N ALA A 135 -10.99 -7.43 10.67
CA ALA A 135 -11.00 -8.81 11.19
C ALA A 135 -9.58 -9.36 11.43
N ILE A 136 -8.63 -9.04 10.55
CA ILE A 136 -7.23 -9.42 10.71
C ILE A 136 -6.63 -8.68 11.92
N GLU A 137 -6.85 -7.36 12.02
CA GLU A 137 -6.35 -6.55 13.13
C GLU A 137 -6.87 -7.05 14.48
N GLU A 138 -8.19 -7.23 14.63
CA GLU A 138 -8.81 -7.71 15.85
C GLU A 138 -8.19 -9.05 16.28
N LYS A 139 -7.99 -9.96 15.32
CA LYS A 139 -7.44 -11.27 15.60
C LYS A 139 -5.97 -11.21 15.99
N LEU A 140 -5.16 -10.42 15.28
CA LEU A 140 -3.73 -10.30 15.54
C LEU A 140 -3.44 -9.51 16.82
N ALA A 141 -4.25 -8.51 17.16
CA ALA A 141 -4.14 -7.74 18.40
C ALA A 141 -4.26 -8.63 19.64
N SER A 142 -5.07 -9.70 19.56
CA SER A 142 -5.19 -10.70 20.64
C SER A 142 -3.99 -11.65 20.76
N CYS A 143 -3.12 -11.71 19.73
CA CYS A 143 -2.04 -12.69 19.61
C CYS A 143 -0.63 -12.06 19.64
N LEU A 144 -0.50 -10.77 19.36
CA LEU A 144 0.77 -10.07 19.22
C LEU A 144 0.87 -8.88 20.19
N PRO A 145 2.08 -8.55 20.66
CA PRO A 145 2.30 -7.29 21.37
C PRO A 145 2.13 -6.09 20.42
N PRO A 146 1.73 -4.90 20.94
CA PRO A 146 1.44 -3.73 20.12
C PRO A 146 2.54 -3.34 19.13
N SER A 147 3.82 -3.44 19.53
CA SER A 147 4.96 -3.10 18.66
C SER A 147 5.08 -4.01 17.43
N LYS A 148 4.68 -5.29 17.54
CA LYS A 148 4.66 -6.23 16.41
C LYS A 148 3.43 -6.01 15.54
N LEU A 149 2.29 -5.67 16.15
CA LEU A 149 1.09 -5.30 15.41
C LEU A 149 1.35 -4.05 14.55
N THR A 150 1.94 -3.00 15.12
CA THR A 150 2.39 -1.81 14.38
C THR A 150 3.31 -2.19 13.22
N LEU A 151 4.24 -3.12 13.42
CA LEU A 151 5.14 -3.58 12.35
C LEU A 151 4.39 -4.35 11.24
N VAL A 152 3.38 -5.15 11.56
CA VAL A 152 2.57 -5.88 10.56
C VAL A 152 1.83 -4.89 9.66
N PHE A 153 1.28 -3.83 10.24
CA PHE A 153 0.43 -2.87 9.53
C PHE A 153 1.15 -1.61 9.04
N ALA A 154 2.42 -1.38 9.37
CA ALA A 154 3.14 -0.19 8.93
C ALA A 154 3.15 -0.06 7.38
N GLY A 155 3.02 1.15 6.86
CA GLY A 155 3.08 1.43 5.43
C GLY A 155 1.88 0.96 4.60
N ILE A 156 0.78 0.51 5.20
CA ILE A 156 -0.40 0.12 4.41
C ILE A 156 -1.12 1.34 3.83
N SER A 157 -1.20 2.46 4.54
CA SER A 157 -1.84 3.69 4.01
C SER A 157 -1.09 4.22 2.79
N VAL A 158 0.24 4.17 2.82
CA VAL A 158 1.12 4.54 1.70
C VAL A 158 0.96 3.56 0.53
N LEU A 159 0.89 2.25 0.82
CA LEU A 159 0.63 1.23 -0.21
C LEU A 159 -0.74 1.44 -0.87
N MET A 160 -1.80 1.63 -0.08
CA MET A 160 -3.16 1.85 -0.58
C MET A 160 -3.21 3.09 -1.48
N ALA A 161 -2.60 4.19 -1.06
CA ALA A 161 -2.50 5.41 -1.85
C ALA A 161 -1.74 5.22 -3.17
N HIS A 162 -0.62 4.50 -3.12
CA HIS A 162 0.16 4.15 -4.30
C HIS A 162 -0.69 3.37 -5.30
N ILE A 163 -1.42 2.34 -4.85
CA ILE A 163 -2.28 1.53 -5.73
C ILE A 163 -3.42 2.39 -6.30
N LEU A 164 -4.10 3.17 -5.46
CA LEU A 164 -5.21 4.02 -5.88
C LEU A 164 -4.79 5.07 -6.91
N THR A 165 -3.54 5.53 -6.92
CA THR A 165 -3.05 6.51 -7.89
C THR A 165 -2.47 5.85 -9.16
N THR A 166 -1.74 4.74 -9.01
CA THR A 166 -1.09 4.06 -10.15
C THR A 166 -2.01 3.15 -10.95
N ASN A 167 -2.98 2.49 -10.30
CA ASN A 167 -3.93 1.61 -10.99
C ASN A 167 -4.99 2.36 -11.79
N THR A 168 -5.03 3.71 -11.74
CA THR A 168 -5.91 4.53 -12.60
C THR A 168 -5.77 4.23 -14.09
N ARG A 169 -4.63 3.66 -14.52
CA ARG A 169 -4.43 3.13 -15.88
C ARG A 169 -5.44 2.06 -16.29
N HIS A 170 -6.05 1.35 -15.33
CA HIS A 170 -7.02 0.28 -15.59
C HIS A 170 -8.47 0.79 -15.64
N ILE A 171 -8.74 2.00 -15.16
CA ILE A 171 -10.06 2.62 -15.26
C ILE A 171 -10.30 3.01 -16.71
N ARG A 172 -11.39 2.52 -17.31
CA ARG A 172 -11.72 2.79 -18.73
C ARG A 172 -12.26 4.21 -18.92
N GLU A 173 -13.30 4.54 -18.19
CA GLU A 173 -13.99 5.83 -18.24
C GLU A 173 -14.07 6.43 -16.83
N PHE A 174 -13.93 7.75 -16.76
CA PHE A 174 -13.87 8.48 -15.49
C PHE A 174 -14.53 9.84 -15.68
N ASN A 175 -15.46 10.18 -14.78
CA ASN A 175 -16.12 11.47 -14.78
C ASN A 175 -16.15 12.07 -13.36
N ARG A 176 -16.79 13.23 -13.19
CA ARG A 176 -16.85 13.93 -11.89
C ARG A 176 -17.52 13.10 -10.79
N ALA A 177 -18.59 12.37 -11.11
CA ALA A 177 -19.25 11.48 -10.16
C ALA A 177 -18.34 10.29 -9.78
N GLY A 178 -17.55 9.79 -10.73
CA GLY A 178 -16.46 8.84 -10.49
C GLY A 178 -15.40 9.37 -9.53
N ASN A 179 -14.97 10.63 -9.71
CA ASN A 179 -14.04 11.29 -8.79
C ASN A 179 -14.62 11.38 -7.37
N ALA A 180 -15.89 11.79 -7.25
CA ALA A 180 -16.59 11.83 -5.97
C ALA A 180 -16.68 10.44 -5.30
N LYS A 181 -16.94 9.38 -6.08
CA LYS A 181 -16.90 7.99 -5.59
C LYS A 181 -15.50 7.59 -5.12
N MET A 182 -14.45 7.97 -5.84
CA MET A 182 -13.07 7.66 -5.46
C MET A 182 -12.63 8.39 -4.18
N LEU A 183 -12.98 9.66 -4.03
CA LEU A 183 -12.78 10.42 -2.79
C LEU A 183 -13.52 9.77 -1.62
N ARG A 184 -14.73 9.23 -1.85
CA ARG A 184 -15.50 8.48 -0.84
C ARG A 184 -14.84 7.14 -0.49
N ASN A 185 -14.27 6.43 -1.46
CA ASN A 185 -13.46 5.23 -1.22
C ASN A 185 -12.26 5.55 -0.31
N ILE A 186 -11.52 6.62 -0.61
CA ILE A 186 -10.38 7.06 0.19
C ILE A 186 -10.80 7.42 1.62
N LEU A 187 -11.89 8.18 1.78
CA LEU A 187 -12.41 8.53 3.09
C LEU A 187 -12.79 7.29 3.91
N ALA A 188 -13.44 6.30 3.29
CA ALA A 188 -13.81 5.06 3.95
C ALA A 188 -12.58 4.26 4.41
N LEU A 189 -11.49 4.26 3.63
CA LEU A 189 -10.22 3.66 4.03
C LEU A 189 -9.57 4.44 5.19
N GLN A 190 -9.54 5.77 5.12
CA GLN A 190 -8.99 6.61 6.20
C GLN A 190 -9.71 6.34 7.52
N GLN A 191 -11.04 6.37 7.50
CA GLN A 191 -11.86 6.09 8.68
C GLN A 191 -11.62 4.69 9.24
N ASN A 192 -11.48 3.68 8.38
CA ASN A 192 -11.19 2.31 8.82
C ASN A 192 -9.83 2.26 9.55
N LEU A 193 -8.77 2.80 8.96
CA LEU A 193 -7.43 2.81 9.57
C LEU A 193 -7.39 3.58 10.89
N SER A 194 -8.10 4.71 10.99
CA SER A 194 -8.24 5.46 12.24
C SER A 194 -8.97 4.64 13.31
N ASN A 195 -10.02 3.91 12.94
CA ASN A 195 -10.81 3.11 13.88
C ASN A 195 -10.01 1.95 14.50
N ILE A 196 -9.11 1.35 13.75
CA ILE A 196 -8.22 0.27 14.24
C ILE A 196 -6.91 0.79 14.84
N ALA A 197 -6.84 2.10 15.14
CA ALA A 197 -5.72 2.75 15.84
C ALA A 197 -4.33 2.48 15.23
N LEU A 198 -4.27 2.32 13.91
CA LEU A 198 -3.01 2.13 13.20
C LEU A 198 -2.31 3.47 12.95
N PRO A 199 -0.97 3.49 12.82
CA PRO A 199 -0.25 4.72 12.51
C PRO A 199 -0.71 5.33 11.18
N GLU A 200 -1.16 6.57 11.22
CA GLU A 200 -1.48 7.33 10.02
C GLU A 200 -0.20 7.91 9.41
N GLU A 201 0.33 7.24 8.40
CA GLU A 201 1.55 7.67 7.68
C GLU A 201 1.28 8.71 6.58
N GLY A 202 0.11 9.35 6.56
CA GLY A 202 -0.27 10.38 5.58
C GLY A 202 -0.42 9.89 4.13
N GLY A 203 -0.31 8.58 3.88
CA GLY A 203 -0.40 8.02 2.53
C GLY A 203 -1.72 8.34 1.83
N LEU A 204 -2.84 8.06 2.50
CA LEU A 204 -4.18 8.28 1.93
C LEU A 204 -4.50 9.78 1.75
N ASP A 205 -3.88 10.69 2.51
CA ASP A 205 -3.98 12.12 2.25
C ASP A 205 -3.34 12.50 0.91
N ALA A 206 -2.22 11.87 0.54
CA ALA A 206 -1.60 12.09 -0.77
C ALA A 206 -2.52 11.61 -1.90
N ALA A 207 -3.15 10.44 -1.76
CA ALA A 207 -4.14 9.98 -2.73
C ALA A 207 -5.37 10.91 -2.79
N ARG A 208 -5.85 11.42 -1.65
CA ARG A 208 -6.95 12.40 -1.62
C ARG A 208 -6.58 13.65 -2.42
N LYS A 209 -5.41 14.24 -2.15
CA LYS A 209 -4.91 15.41 -2.90
C LYS A 209 -4.84 15.14 -4.40
N PHE A 210 -4.38 13.95 -4.81
CA PHE A 210 -4.39 13.57 -6.22
C PHE A 210 -5.81 13.71 -6.81
N TYR A 211 -6.82 13.09 -6.23
CA TYR A 211 -8.19 13.18 -6.76
C TYR A 211 -8.83 14.57 -6.59
N GLU A 212 -8.40 15.38 -5.63
CA GLU A 212 -8.78 16.81 -5.55
C GLU A 212 -8.19 17.64 -6.71
N LEU A 213 -6.99 17.31 -7.20
CA LEU A 213 -6.40 17.99 -8.37
C LEU A 213 -7.23 17.79 -9.64
N TYR A 214 -7.89 16.64 -9.80
CA TYR A 214 -8.77 16.40 -10.94
C TYR A 214 -9.89 17.45 -11.04
N ASP A 215 -10.47 17.87 -9.91
CA ASP A 215 -11.56 18.86 -9.88
C ASP A 215 -11.09 20.27 -10.27
N LEU A 216 -9.79 20.55 -10.25
CA LEU A 216 -9.22 21.82 -10.71
C LEU A 216 -9.11 21.91 -12.24
N GLY A 217 -9.29 20.79 -12.95
CA GLY A 217 -9.07 20.69 -14.39
C GLY A 217 -7.61 20.86 -14.79
N VAL A 218 -7.33 20.80 -16.10
CA VAL A 218 -5.95 20.72 -16.61
C VAL A 218 -5.11 21.96 -16.25
N ASP A 219 -5.67 23.16 -16.42
CA ASP A 219 -4.97 24.41 -16.07
C ASP A 219 -4.66 24.49 -14.57
N GLY A 220 -5.60 24.03 -13.73
CA GLY A 220 -5.42 23.97 -12.29
C GLY A 220 -4.33 22.99 -11.87
N ILE A 221 -4.29 21.81 -12.50
CA ILE A 221 -3.23 20.81 -12.29
C ILE A 221 -1.86 21.40 -12.65
N LEU A 222 -1.73 22.00 -13.84
CA LEU A 222 -0.46 22.57 -14.31
C LEU A 222 0.01 23.72 -13.41
N ARG A 223 -0.93 24.57 -12.95
CA ARG A 223 -0.64 25.63 -11.98
C ARG A 223 -0.15 25.06 -10.65
N HIS A 224 -0.85 24.07 -10.10
CA HIS A 224 -0.47 23.44 -8.84
C HIS A 224 0.95 22.87 -8.90
N ILE A 225 1.29 22.14 -9.97
CA ILE A 225 2.64 21.58 -10.15
C ILE A 225 3.68 22.70 -10.29
N SER A 226 3.34 23.81 -10.95
CA SER A 226 4.26 24.94 -11.10
C SER A 226 4.57 25.67 -9.79
N GLU A 227 3.61 25.68 -8.85
CA GLU A 227 3.72 26.38 -7.56
C GLU A 227 4.32 25.50 -6.47
N HIS A 228 3.96 24.21 -6.43
CA HIS A 228 4.29 23.29 -5.33
C HIS A 228 5.31 22.21 -5.73
N GLY A 229 5.59 22.06 -7.03
CA GLY A 229 6.39 20.97 -7.57
C GLY A 229 5.57 19.72 -7.89
N ALA A 230 6.22 18.72 -8.50
CA ALA A 230 5.59 17.46 -8.85
C ALA A 230 5.59 16.50 -7.65
N GLU A 231 4.40 16.07 -7.22
CA GLU A 231 4.21 15.08 -6.15
C GLU A 231 4.05 13.66 -6.70
N PHE A 232 3.58 13.52 -7.93
CA PHE A 232 3.33 12.24 -8.61
C PHE A 232 4.20 12.08 -9.86
N SER A 233 4.27 10.85 -10.38
CA SER A 233 4.99 10.59 -11.63
C SER A 233 4.29 11.21 -12.83
N PHE A 234 5.04 11.44 -13.90
CA PHE A 234 4.50 11.93 -15.16
C PHE A 234 3.35 11.07 -15.68
N ASP A 235 3.47 9.74 -15.62
CA ASP A 235 2.44 8.82 -16.12
C ASP A 235 1.13 8.95 -15.35
N VAL A 236 1.22 9.12 -14.02
CA VAL A 236 0.06 9.31 -13.13
C VAL A 236 -0.64 10.63 -13.43
N TYR A 237 0.11 11.74 -13.57
CA TYR A 237 -0.47 13.02 -14.00
C TYR A 237 -1.04 12.97 -15.42
N ARG A 238 -0.35 12.31 -16.35
CA ARG A 238 -0.82 12.16 -17.74
C ARG A 238 -2.16 11.43 -17.78
N ARG A 239 -2.34 10.40 -16.95
CA ARG A 239 -3.62 9.68 -16.87
C ARG A 239 -4.73 10.58 -16.35
N MET A 240 -4.47 11.36 -15.31
CA MET A 240 -5.42 12.34 -14.77
C MET A 240 -5.84 13.39 -15.81
N VAL A 241 -4.87 13.99 -16.53
CA VAL A 241 -5.17 14.93 -17.61
C VAL A 241 -6.04 14.25 -18.68
N GLY A 242 -5.72 12.99 -19.03
CA GLY A 242 -6.57 12.18 -19.91
C GLY A 242 -8.02 12.07 -19.43
N PHE A 243 -8.24 11.86 -18.13
CA PHE A 243 -9.59 11.83 -17.56
C PHE A 243 -10.33 13.16 -17.67
N VAL A 244 -9.65 14.29 -17.46
CA VAL A 244 -10.29 15.61 -17.59
C VAL A 244 -10.80 15.82 -19.01
N TYR A 245 -10.02 15.40 -20.03
CA TYR A 245 -10.44 15.46 -21.42
C TYR A 245 -11.57 14.49 -21.76
N SER A 246 -11.53 13.24 -21.27
CA SER A 246 -12.60 12.26 -21.54
C SER A 246 -13.91 12.61 -20.84
N GLY A 247 -13.84 13.11 -19.59
CA GLY A 247 -15.01 13.53 -18.82
C GLY A 247 -15.67 14.80 -19.35
N SER A 248 -14.90 15.68 -20.00
CA SER A 248 -15.42 16.90 -20.64
C SER A 248 -16.15 16.63 -21.97
N GLY A 249 -15.86 15.52 -22.65
CA GLY A 249 -16.41 15.16 -23.96
C GLY A 249 -17.78 14.48 -23.94
N GLN A 250 -18.17 13.83 -22.83
CA GLN A 250 -19.41 13.05 -22.77
C GLN A 250 -20.69 13.91 -22.75
N GLY A 251 -20.61 15.21 -22.45
CA GLY A 251 -21.75 16.13 -22.52
C GLY A 251 -22.12 16.57 -23.95
N ALA A 252 -21.27 16.31 -24.95
CA ALA A 252 -21.42 16.85 -26.31
C ALA A 252 -21.73 15.79 -27.39
N ALA A 253 -21.68 14.50 -27.07
CA ALA A 253 -21.75 13.39 -28.04
C ALA A 253 -23.15 13.12 -28.65
N LEU A 254 -24.11 14.04 -28.52
CA LEU A 254 -25.46 13.91 -29.10
C LEU A 254 -25.66 14.70 -30.41
N SER A 255 -24.62 15.21 -31.09
CA SER A 255 -24.81 15.95 -32.35
C SER A 255 -23.69 15.78 -33.41
N GLU A 256 -24.07 15.16 -34.53
CA GLU A 256 -23.60 15.29 -35.93
C GLU A 256 -22.08 15.24 -36.31
N GLY A 257 -21.76 14.22 -37.11
CA GLY A 257 -20.41 13.71 -37.45
C GLY A 257 -19.53 14.50 -38.43
N ARG A 258 -19.54 15.84 -38.41
CA ARG A 258 -18.51 16.67 -39.06
C ARG A 258 -18.00 17.82 -38.18
N ALA A 259 -18.85 18.38 -37.33
CA ALA A 259 -18.41 19.30 -36.28
C ALA A 259 -17.62 18.53 -35.22
N ASN A 260 -18.05 17.31 -34.90
CA ASN A 260 -17.36 16.43 -33.95
C ASN A 260 -15.91 16.15 -34.34
N SER A 261 -15.60 15.89 -35.61
CA SER A 261 -14.23 15.55 -36.02
C SER A 261 -13.25 16.73 -35.96
N LEU A 262 -13.70 17.96 -36.23
CA LEU A 262 -12.89 19.17 -36.04
C LEU A 262 -12.75 19.52 -34.55
N MET A 263 -13.80 19.28 -33.76
CA MET A 263 -13.79 19.51 -32.32
C MET A 263 -12.89 18.49 -31.60
N GLU A 264 -12.93 17.22 -32.02
CA GLU A 264 -12.05 16.14 -31.59
C GLU A 264 -10.59 16.42 -31.97
N ALA A 265 -10.32 16.92 -33.19
CA ALA A 265 -8.97 17.32 -33.61
C ALA A 265 -8.42 18.48 -32.75
N SER A 266 -9.24 19.51 -32.51
CA SER A 266 -8.87 20.65 -31.66
C SER A 266 -8.62 20.23 -30.20
N GLN A 267 -9.46 19.35 -29.64
CA GLN A 267 -9.26 18.79 -28.30
C GLN A 267 -7.99 17.92 -28.24
N SER A 268 -7.68 17.17 -29.29
CA SER A 268 -6.45 16.39 -29.40
C SER A 268 -5.20 17.29 -29.41
N ASP A 269 -5.21 18.39 -30.15
CA ASP A 269 -4.09 19.35 -30.19
C ASP A 269 -3.88 20.03 -28.83
N GLN A 270 -4.97 20.40 -28.15
CA GLN A 270 -4.90 20.96 -26.79
C GLN A 270 -4.38 19.94 -25.77
N TYR A 271 -4.84 18.69 -25.86
CA TYR A 271 -4.34 17.60 -25.01
C TYR A 271 -2.82 17.44 -25.17
N GLU A 272 -2.33 17.32 -26.40
CA GLU A 272 -0.89 17.20 -26.68
C GLU A 272 -0.09 18.41 -26.19
N ALA A 273 -0.62 19.63 -26.32
CA ALA A 273 0.01 20.83 -25.78
C ALA A 273 0.13 20.78 -24.25
N HIS A 274 -0.93 20.39 -23.54
CA HIS A 274 -0.92 20.23 -22.09
C HIS A 274 -0.01 19.11 -21.62
N ILE A 275 0.08 17.98 -22.34
CA ILE A 275 1.02 16.90 -22.01
C ILE A 275 2.47 17.37 -22.16
N ARG A 276 2.80 18.15 -23.19
CA ARG A 276 4.15 18.75 -23.33
C ARG A 276 4.46 19.72 -22.20
N GLN A 277 3.49 20.52 -21.77
CA GLN A 277 3.67 21.43 -20.63
C GLN A 277 3.85 20.66 -19.32
N LEU A 278 3.04 19.62 -19.10
CA LEU A 278 3.15 18.72 -17.96
C LEU A 278 4.55 18.10 -17.89
N GLN A 279 5.06 17.57 -19.01
CA GLN A 279 6.39 16.95 -19.06
C GLN A 279 7.47 17.95 -18.62
N LYS A 280 7.44 19.18 -19.14
CA LYS A 280 8.39 20.24 -18.75
C LYS A 280 8.29 20.62 -17.27
N LEU A 281 7.12 20.51 -16.66
CA LEU A 281 6.93 20.85 -15.24
C LEU A 281 7.42 19.73 -14.32
N VAL A 282 7.16 18.47 -14.68
CA VAL A 282 7.57 17.30 -13.88
C VAL A 282 9.08 17.06 -13.95
N GLU A 283 9.74 17.40 -15.07
CA GLU A 283 11.19 17.28 -15.24
C GLU A 283 11.99 18.42 -14.56
N LYS A 284 11.34 19.47 -14.04
CA LYS A 284 12.03 20.54 -13.31
C LYS A 284 12.55 20.03 -11.96
N PRO A 285 13.76 20.45 -11.52
CA PRO A 285 14.23 20.14 -10.18
C PRO A 285 13.24 20.69 -9.12
N PRO A 286 13.05 19.98 -8.00
CA PRO A 286 12.10 20.37 -6.97
C PRO A 286 12.40 21.78 -6.47
N ILE A 287 11.36 22.59 -6.32
CA ILE A 287 11.47 23.97 -5.83
C ILE A 287 11.97 23.88 -4.38
N PRO A 288 13.07 24.57 -4.01
CA PRO A 288 13.57 24.53 -2.64
C PRO A 288 12.48 25.07 -1.70
N SER A 289 12.10 24.26 -0.70
CA SER A 289 11.15 24.63 0.34
C SER A 289 11.63 25.92 1.00
N ARG A 290 10.82 26.99 0.95
CA ARG A 290 11.07 28.18 1.76
C ARG A 290 10.98 27.76 3.23
N SER A 291 12.14 27.72 3.88
CA SER A 291 12.33 27.58 5.33
C SER A 291 11.62 28.67 6.11
#